data_AF-A0A7W1NC09-F1
#
_entry.id   AF-A0A7W1NC09-F1
#
_cell.length_a   1.000
_cell.length_b   1.000
_cell.length_c   1.000
_cell.angle_alpha   90.00
_cell.angle_beta   90.00
_cell.angle_gamma   90.00
#
_symmetry.space_group_name_H-M   'P 1'
#
loop_
_entity.id
_entity.type
_entity.pdbx_description
1 polymer ?
#
loop_
_entity_poly.entity_id
_entity_poly.type
_entity_poly.pdbx_seq_one_letter_code
_entity_poly.pdbx_strand_id
1 'polypeptide(L)'
;MANVAGYNRKLSALLKKHGLLDDAQLKALNDKCAKEGALLASTIVGEDLIDEITLLGLVSEDCGAPPIDLEKMRVDIEGMTDLNKGNVPLSEETAKLYKVIPIAMVGEFLTLAVANPYDVVTLDDLKITAGRQILPCVSSERAILKAIEVGYHRKEAEVAAFMEDVSKEDTDELSIEDKKEEDDAGAGDLDAAADGEDSPAVKVVKTLMMQAIQKGASDIHIEPFEKRVRVRFRIDGVLHEVFNPPKKLHNAVVSRIKIMTDTMNIAEHGKPQDGRIQIKLAGRAVDFRVNSLPTVHGEKMCMRILDKGNLAGSLETLNFEPAVLAILQRALGSPFGMMLVTGPTGSGKSTTLYSCLKAVMTVEDNVTTVEEPVEYEIEGLNQVHVNPKRGLTFGAALRAILRQDPDTVMIGEIRDQETIEIAVKAALTGHLVLSTLHTNDAPSTISRIKDMGIEPFLISSTVLAVLAQRLGRRLCKNCKQPMSKDEMPSREQLLEIGYKPEEIEGITLHKAVGCSLC
;
A
#
# COMPACT_ATOMS: atom_id res chain seq x y z
N MET A 1 32.82 19.73 -11.55
CA MET A 1 33.35 19.98 -10.19
C MET A 1 33.01 21.41 -9.85
N ALA A 2 32.34 21.65 -8.72
CA ALA A 2 32.02 23.00 -8.25
C ALA A 2 33.28 23.88 -8.26
N ASN A 3 33.14 25.17 -8.53
CA ASN A 3 34.24 26.13 -8.60
C ASN A 3 34.80 26.46 -7.20
N VAL A 4 35.40 25.46 -6.55
CA VAL A 4 35.96 25.52 -5.19
C VAL A 4 37.07 26.56 -5.10
N ALA A 5 37.93 26.65 -6.12
CA ALA A 5 39.02 27.62 -6.16
C ALA A 5 38.52 29.08 -6.25
N GLY A 6 37.45 29.32 -7.02
CA GLY A 6 36.80 30.63 -7.11
C GLY A 6 36.12 31.03 -5.81
N TYR A 7 35.43 30.09 -5.16
CA TYR A 7 34.80 30.29 -3.85
C TYR A 7 35.83 30.64 -2.77
N ASN A 8 36.88 29.84 -2.63
CA ASN A 8 37.91 30.02 -1.60
C ASN A 8 38.63 31.36 -1.75
N ARG A 9 38.88 31.80 -2.99
CA ARG A 9 39.49 33.12 -3.26
C ARG A 9 38.59 34.27 -2.83
N LYS A 10 37.30 34.22 -3.17
CA LYS A 10 36.32 35.25 -2.78
C LYS A 10 36.13 35.29 -1.26
N LEU A 11 35.96 34.12 -0.64
CA LEU A 11 35.80 34.02 0.80
C LEU A 11 37.05 34.52 1.56
N SER A 12 38.25 34.20 1.07
CA SER A 12 39.50 34.74 1.67
C SER A 12 39.57 36.26 1.60
N ALA A 13 39.18 36.87 0.48
CA ALA A 13 39.14 38.32 0.34
C ALA A 13 38.11 38.95 1.28
N LEU A 14 36.96 38.30 1.47
CA LEU A 14 35.90 38.74 2.37
C LEU A 14 36.34 38.67 3.84
N LEU A 15 36.92 37.54 4.27
CA LEU A 15 37.42 37.36 5.63
C LEU A 15 38.54 38.34 5.97
N LYS A 16 39.43 38.61 5.00
CA LYS A 16 40.47 39.63 5.12
C LYS A 16 39.88 41.04 5.25
N LYS A 17 38.87 41.38 4.44
CA LYS A 17 38.20 42.68 4.46
C LYS A 17 37.54 42.97 5.81
N HIS A 18 36.99 41.95 6.46
CA HIS A 18 36.37 42.05 7.79
C HIS A 18 37.35 41.83 8.95
N GLY A 19 38.64 41.59 8.67
CA GLY A 19 39.69 41.47 9.69
C GLY A 19 39.59 40.22 10.57
N LEU A 20 38.91 39.17 10.11
CA LEU A 20 38.62 37.97 10.91
C LEU A 20 39.78 36.96 10.92
N LEU A 21 40.59 36.95 9.87
CA LEU A 21 41.80 36.13 9.76
C LEU A 21 42.93 36.92 9.13
N ASP A 22 44.16 36.67 9.58
CA ASP A 22 45.35 37.30 9.01
C ASP A 22 45.84 36.61 7.73
N ASP A 23 46.77 37.26 7.02
CA ASP A 23 47.31 36.75 5.74
C ASP A 23 48.08 35.43 5.89
N ALA A 24 48.64 35.14 7.06
CA ALA A 24 49.38 33.91 7.30
C ALA A 24 48.42 32.73 7.51
N GLN A 25 47.35 32.94 8.28
CA GLN A 25 46.27 31.99 8.54
C GLN A 25 45.51 31.66 7.25
N LEU A 26 45.10 32.68 6.48
CA LEU A 26 44.41 32.48 5.21
C LEU A 26 45.26 31.72 4.19
N LYS A 27 46.57 31.97 4.13
CA LYS A 27 47.48 31.24 3.24
C LYS A 27 47.57 29.76 3.63
N ALA A 28 47.76 29.47 4.93
CA ALA A 28 47.82 28.09 5.42
C ALA A 28 46.52 27.30 5.16
N LEU A 29 45.35 27.93 5.40
CA LEU A 29 44.05 27.31 5.15
C LEU A 29 43.79 27.08 3.66
N ASN A 30 44.15 28.02 2.78
CA ASN A 30 44.01 27.84 1.34
C ASN A 30 44.93 26.73 0.80
N ASP A 31 46.17 26.64 1.28
CA ASP A 31 47.10 25.58 0.89
C ASP A 31 46.60 24.20 1.31
N LYS A 32 45.94 24.11 2.48
CA LYS A 32 45.27 22.89 2.96
C LYS A 32 44.06 22.54 2.10
N CYS A 33 43.15 23.49 1.86
CA CYS A 33 41.96 23.30 1.04
C CYS A 33 42.30 22.92 -0.41
N ALA A 34 43.39 23.45 -0.97
CA ALA A 34 43.86 23.11 -2.31
C ALA A 34 44.38 21.67 -2.42
N LYS A 35 44.96 21.11 -1.35
CA LYS A 35 45.38 19.70 -1.30
C LYS A 35 44.20 18.74 -1.14
N GLU A 36 43.18 19.16 -0.37
CA GLU A 36 42.03 18.32 -0.01
C GLU A 36 40.83 18.49 -0.96
N GLY A 37 40.83 19.52 -1.82
CA GLY A 37 39.70 19.84 -2.69
C GLY A 37 38.45 20.33 -1.94
N ALA A 38 38.64 20.84 -0.72
CA ALA A 38 37.57 21.25 0.18
C ALA A 38 37.21 22.74 0.07
N LEU A 39 35.98 23.10 0.48
CA LEU A 39 35.59 24.50 0.61
C LEU A 39 36.29 25.10 1.84
N LEU A 40 36.82 26.31 1.68
CA LEU A 40 37.44 27.05 2.77
C LEU A 40 36.46 27.27 3.94
N ALA A 41 35.16 27.42 3.63
CA ALA A 41 34.11 27.54 4.63
C ALA A 41 33.98 26.31 5.54
N SER A 42 34.04 25.09 4.97
CA SER A 42 33.95 23.86 5.77
C SER A 42 35.16 23.67 6.68
N THR A 43 36.36 24.06 6.22
CA THR A 43 37.60 23.93 6.99
C THR A 43 37.66 24.94 8.15
N ILE A 44 37.21 26.18 7.93
CA ILE A 44 37.17 27.22 8.96
C ILE A 44 36.22 26.85 10.09
N VAL A 45 35.02 26.35 9.76
CA VAL A 45 34.04 25.91 10.75
C VAL A 45 34.52 24.63 11.47
N GLY A 46 35.16 23.70 10.75
CA GLY A 46 35.68 22.46 11.33
C GLY A 46 36.87 22.65 12.29
N GLU A 47 37.66 23.71 12.11
CA GLU A 47 38.77 24.09 13.00
C GLU A 47 38.35 25.10 14.09
N ASP A 48 37.06 25.41 14.20
CA ASP A 48 36.46 26.32 15.19
C ASP A 48 37.10 27.73 15.18
N LEU A 49 37.55 28.18 14.00
CA LEU A 49 38.22 29.47 13.82
C LEU A 49 37.23 30.63 13.72
N ILE A 50 36.07 30.38 13.11
CA ILE A 50 34.95 31.32 12.98
C ILE A 50 33.67 30.51 13.10
N ASP A 51 32.70 31.03 13.85
CA ASP A 51 31.41 30.38 14.02
C ASP A 51 30.62 30.33 12.70
N GLU A 52 29.86 29.24 12.53
CA GLU A 52 29.11 28.93 11.30
C GLU A 52 28.08 30.02 10.96
N ILE A 53 27.49 30.67 11.97
CA ILE A 53 26.47 31.71 11.81
C ILE A 53 27.09 33.01 11.28
N THR A 54 28.20 33.45 11.85
CA THR A 54 28.95 34.63 11.39
C THR A 54 29.43 34.44 9.96
N LEU A 55 29.94 33.25 9.62
CA LEU A 55 30.40 32.95 8.26
C LEU A 55 29.25 33.00 7.24
N LEU A 56 28.09 32.41 7.58
CA LEU A 56 26.89 32.46 6.74
C LEU A 56 26.37 33.90 6.56
N GLY A 57 26.38 34.70 7.62
CA GLY A 57 25.98 36.11 7.58
C GLY A 57 26.83 36.93 6.63
N LEU A 58 28.16 36.76 6.68
CA LEU A 58 29.09 37.47 5.79
C LEU A 58 28.91 37.09 4.32
N VAL A 59 28.80 35.79 4.04
CA VAL A 59 28.58 35.32 2.67
C VAL A 59 27.24 35.81 2.14
N SER A 60 26.20 35.80 2.97
CA SER A 60 24.87 36.33 2.63
C SER A 60 24.90 37.81 2.29
N GLU A 61 25.59 38.64 3.09
CA GLU A 61 25.71 40.08 2.86
C GLU A 61 26.44 40.41 1.54
N ASP A 62 27.52 39.68 1.22
CA ASP A 62 28.30 39.91 -0.01
C ASP A 62 27.56 39.48 -1.28
N CYS A 63 26.90 38.32 -1.25
CA CYS A 63 26.22 37.77 -2.44
C CYS A 63 24.77 38.24 -2.61
N GLY A 64 24.17 38.84 -1.58
CA GLY A 64 22.77 39.30 -1.59
C GLY A 64 21.73 38.17 -1.52
N ALA A 65 22.15 36.92 -1.29
CA ALA A 65 21.25 35.78 -1.08
C ALA A 65 20.99 35.58 0.42
N PRO A 66 19.74 35.38 0.87
CA PRO A 66 19.42 35.28 2.29
C PRO A 66 20.03 34.01 2.91
N PRO A 67 20.45 34.04 4.19
CA PRO A 67 20.95 32.86 4.88
C PRO A 67 19.76 32.01 5.34
N ILE A 68 19.91 30.69 5.28
CA ILE A 68 18.91 29.75 5.78
C ILE A 68 19.54 28.69 6.67
N ASP A 69 18.89 28.45 7.80
CA ASP A 69 19.29 27.42 8.77
C ASP A 69 18.46 26.16 8.55
N LEU A 70 19.04 25.20 7.82
CA LEU A 70 18.41 23.91 7.52
C LEU A 70 18.37 22.96 8.73
N GLU A 71 19.00 23.29 9.86
CA GLU A 71 18.86 22.50 11.08
C GLU A 71 17.57 22.85 11.84
N LYS A 72 17.12 24.11 11.71
CA LYS A 72 15.86 24.61 12.31
C LYS A 72 14.66 24.50 11.36
N MET A 73 14.90 24.28 10.07
CA MET A 73 13.87 24.15 9.06
C MET A 73 13.84 22.74 8.48
N ARG A 74 12.65 22.13 8.46
CA ARG A 74 12.45 20.83 7.83
C ARG A 74 12.04 21.02 6.38
N VAL A 75 12.71 20.30 5.48
CA VAL A 75 12.42 20.34 4.04
C VAL A 75 11.68 19.06 3.66
N ASP A 76 10.48 19.22 3.12
CA ASP A 76 9.62 18.11 2.66
C ASP A 76 9.62 18.03 1.13
N ILE A 77 10.54 17.22 0.58
CA ILE A 77 10.69 17.06 -0.88
C ILE A 77 9.47 16.36 -1.48
N GLU A 78 8.89 15.37 -0.78
CA GLU A 78 7.65 14.70 -1.20
C GLU A 78 6.48 15.70 -1.24
N GLY A 79 6.29 16.48 -0.17
CA GLY A 79 5.21 17.49 -0.10
C GLY A 79 5.30 18.59 -1.16
N MET A 80 6.51 19.01 -1.55
CA MET A 80 6.70 19.97 -2.66
C MET A 80 6.34 19.38 -4.03
N THR A 81 6.45 18.07 -4.18
CA THR A 81 6.12 17.33 -5.41
C THR A 81 4.60 17.21 -5.57
N ASP A 82 3.88 16.94 -4.47
CA ASP A 82 2.42 16.79 -4.45
C ASP A 82 1.66 18.10 -4.77
N LEU A 83 2.17 19.25 -4.33
CA LEU A 83 1.52 20.56 -4.53
C LEU A 83 1.53 21.05 -5.99
N ASN A 84 2.40 20.51 -6.86
CA ASN A 84 2.65 21.06 -8.20
C ASN A 84 2.34 20.13 -9.38
N LYS A 85 1.73 18.95 -9.16
CA LYS A 85 1.34 17.98 -10.21
C LYS A 85 2.48 17.67 -11.21
N GLY A 86 3.65 17.21 -10.74
CA GLY A 86 4.79 16.89 -11.61
C GLY A 86 5.96 16.21 -10.92
N ASN A 87 7.06 16.02 -11.66
CA ASN A 87 8.31 15.41 -11.19
C ASN A 87 8.95 16.22 -10.03
N VAL A 88 9.75 15.52 -9.21
CA VAL A 88 10.60 16.15 -8.19
C VAL A 88 11.47 17.23 -8.86
N PRO A 89 11.52 18.47 -8.32
CA PRO A 89 12.26 19.58 -8.95
C PRO A 89 13.76 19.32 -9.15
N LEU A 90 14.32 18.43 -8.33
CA LEU A 90 15.70 17.98 -8.42
C LEU A 90 15.79 16.52 -7.94
N SER A 91 16.41 15.63 -8.73
CA SER A 91 16.66 14.26 -8.27
C SER A 91 17.66 14.23 -7.13
N GLU A 92 17.61 13.20 -6.29
CA GLU A 92 18.58 13.02 -5.19
C GLU A 92 20.02 12.98 -5.70
N GLU A 93 20.26 12.29 -6.82
CA GLU A 93 21.58 12.21 -7.45
C GLU A 93 22.10 13.61 -7.83
N THR A 94 21.22 14.46 -8.38
CA THR A 94 21.56 15.84 -8.77
C THR A 94 21.81 16.70 -7.53
N ALA A 95 20.96 16.58 -6.50
CA ALA A 95 21.10 17.27 -5.23
C ALA A 95 22.43 16.93 -4.54
N LYS A 96 22.82 15.65 -4.51
CA LYS A 96 24.11 15.18 -3.97
C LYS A 96 25.29 15.63 -4.81
N LEU A 97 25.19 15.54 -6.15
CA LEU A 97 26.26 15.91 -7.07
C LEU A 97 26.62 17.40 -6.95
N TYR A 98 25.61 18.26 -6.91
CA TYR A 98 25.80 19.71 -6.83
C TYR A 98 25.80 20.25 -5.40
N LYS A 99 25.54 19.40 -4.39
CA LYS A 99 25.44 19.76 -2.97
C LYS A 99 24.45 20.90 -2.73
N VAL A 100 23.23 20.72 -3.24
CA VAL A 100 22.12 21.68 -3.15
C VAL A 100 20.84 20.97 -2.74
N ILE A 101 19.91 21.68 -2.10
CA ILE A 101 18.59 21.12 -1.77
C ILE A 101 17.47 22.15 -2.03
N PRO A 102 16.38 21.76 -2.72
CA PRO A 102 15.23 22.64 -2.90
C PRO A 102 14.51 22.82 -1.57
N ILE A 103 14.09 24.05 -1.25
CA ILE A 103 13.48 24.40 0.04
C ILE A 103 12.01 24.73 -0.12
N ALA A 104 11.68 25.48 -1.17
CA ALA A 104 10.33 25.94 -1.45
C ALA A 104 10.15 26.14 -2.95
N MET A 105 8.92 25.99 -3.41
CA MET A 105 8.52 26.24 -4.79
C MET A 105 7.28 27.10 -4.82
N VAL A 106 7.34 28.23 -5.52
CA VAL A 106 6.23 29.17 -5.65
C VAL A 106 6.14 29.62 -7.10
N GLY A 107 5.12 29.13 -7.82
CA GLY A 107 4.97 29.42 -9.25
C GLY A 107 6.21 29.01 -10.05
N GLU A 108 6.78 29.92 -10.83
CA GLU A 108 7.98 29.69 -11.65
C GLU A 108 9.30 29.70 -10.87
N PHE A 109 9.28 30.00 -9.56
CA PHE A 109 10.47 30.15 -8.75
C PHE A 109 10.72 28.94 -7.85
N LEU A 110 11.96 28.45 -7.85
CA LEU A 110 12.47 27.39 -6.97
C LEU A 110 13.51 27.99 -6.03
N THR A 111 13.18 28.07 -4.74
CA THR A 111 14.12 28.45 -3.69
C THR A 111 15.06 27.29 -3.41
N LEU A 112 16.36 27.52 -3.58
CA LEU A 112 17.38 26.47 -3.51
C LEU A 112 18.45 26.83 -2.46
N ALA A 113 18.66 25.95 -1.49
CA ALA A 113 19.79 26.07 -0.56
C ALA A 113 21.09 25.65 -1.27
N VAL A 114 22.09 26.52 -1.24
CA VAL A 114 23.38 26.31 -1.89
C VAL A 114 24.53 26.59 -0.94
N ALA A 115 25.57 25.75 -1.00
CA ALA A 115 26.81 25.95 -0.25
C ALA A 115 27.72 27.00 -0.88
N ASN A 116 27.65 27.16 -2.22
CA ASN A 116 28.46 28.10 -2.97
C ASN A 116 27.55 28.99 -3.84
N PRO A 117 27.16 30.18 -3.37
CA PRO A 117 26.33 31.11 -4.15
C PRO A 117 27.06 31.79 -5.31
N TYR A 118 28.39 31.66 -5.40
CA TYR A 118 29.19 32.28 -6.47
C TYR A 118 29.38 31.37 -7.70
N ASP A 119 28.89 30.14 -7.65
CA ASP A 119 28.94 29.20 -8.77
C ASP A 119 27.77 29.42 -9.75
N VAL A 120 27.85 30.53 -10.49
CA VAL A 120 26.80 30.96 -11.42
C VAL A 120 26.54 29.91 -12.51
N VAL A 121 27.58 29.20 -12.95
CA VAL A 121 27.46 28.13 -13.96
C VAL A 121 26.59 26.99 -13.43
N THR A 122 26.85 26.53 -12.19
CA THR A 122 26.04 25.49 -11.56
C THR A 122 24.59 25.93 -11.36
N LEU A 123 24.36 27.19 -10.96
CA LEU A 123 23.02 27.74 -10.79
C LEU A 123 22.24 27.81 -12.12
N ASP A 124 22.90 28.15 -13.23
CA ASP A 124 22.30 28.17 -14.56
C ASP A 124 22.00 26.74 -15.08
N ASP A 125 22.88 25.77 -14.84
CA ASP A 125 22.65 24.36 -15.19
C ASP A 125 21.45 23.78 -14.39
N LEU A 126 21.35 24.14 -13.11
CA LEU A 126 20.24 23.75 -12.24
C LEU A 126 18.93 24.40 -12.65
N LYS A 127 18.95 25.63 -13.15
CA LYS A 127 17.78 26.32 -13.72
C LYS A 127 17.24 25.58 -14.96
N ILE A 128 18.12 25.10 -15.84
CA ILE A 128 17.73 24.31 -17.01
C ILE A 128 17.16 22.96 -16.57
N THR A 129 17.85 22.29 -15.66
CA THR A 129 17.48 20.94 -15.18
C THR A 129 16.14 20.95 -14.43
N ALA A 130 15.92 21.95 -13.57
CA ALA A 130 14.69 22.11 -12.79
C ALA A 130 13.54 22.74 -13.61
N GLY A 131 13.83 23.30 -14.80
CA GLY A 131 12.86 23.99 -15.64
C GLY A 131 12.22 25.23 -14.99
N ARG A 132 12.90 25.85 -14.01
CA ARG A 132 12.36 26.94 -13.16
C ARG A 132 13.43 27.96 -12.82
N GLN A 133 13.01 29.20 -12.51
CA GLN A 133 13.94 30.23 -12.04
C GLN A 133 14.46 29.88 -10.64
N ILE A 134 15.78 29.87 -10.45
CA ILE A 134 16.40 29.56 -9.16
C ILE A 134 16.53 30.82 -8.32
N LEU A 135 16.04 30.76 -7.08
CA LEU A 135 16.28 31.76 -6.03
C LEU A 135 17.24 31.16 -4.99
N PRO A 136 18.54 31.48 -5.04
CA PRO A 136 19.51 30.88 -4.12
C PRO A 136 19.33 31.41 -2.69
N CYS A 137 19.48 30.53 -1.72
CA CYS A 137 19.64 30.83 -0.29
C CYS A 137 20.93 30.18 0.19
N VAL A 138 21.68 30.83 1.08
CA VAL A 138 22.98 30.34 1.52
C VAL A 138 22.81 29.47 2.76
N SER A 139 23.36 28.26 2.75
CA SER A 139 23.45 27.36 3.90
C SER A 139 24.79 26.65 3.89
N SER A 140 25.20 26.08 5.02
CA SER A 140 26.43 25.30 5.06
C SER A 140 26.30 23.98 4.30
N GLU A 141 27.43 23.51 3.75
CA GLU A 141 27.49 22.23 3.05
C GLU A 141 27.04 21.07 3.94
N ARG A 142 27.46 21.08 5.21
CA ARG A 142 27.09 20.08 6.23
C ARG A 142 25.57 20.02 6.42
N ALA A 143 24.92 21.17 6.60
CA ALA A 143 23.48 21.23 6.81
C ALA A 143 22.71 20.81 5.54
N ILE A 144 23.21 21.14 4.35
CA ILE A 144 22.61 20.71 3.07
C ILE A 144 22.70 19.19 2.91
N LEU A 145 23.86 18.58 3.12
CA LEU A 145 24.04 17.12 2.99
C LEU A 145 23.12 16.36 3.95
N LYS A 146 23.05 16.79 5.21
CA LYS A 146 22.14 16.21 6.21
C LYS A 146 20.66 16.39 5.80
N ALA A 147 20.30 17.55 5.27
CA ALA A 147 18.95 17.81 4.80
C ALA A 147 18.59 16.96 3.56
N ILE A 148 19.57 16.64 2.69
CA ILE A 148 19.35 15.75 1.54
C ILE A 148 19.04 14.33 2.02
N GLU A 149 19.80 13.82 2.99
CA GLU A 149 19.57 12.49 3.57
C GLU A 149 18.18 12.37 4.19
N VAL A 150 17.77 13.37 4.98
CA VAL A 150 16.44 13.37 5.63
C VAL A 150 15.31 13.66 4.64
N GLY A 151 15.51 14.60 3.72
CA GLY A 151 14.48 15.13 2.84
C GLY A 151 14.09 14.18 1.71
N TYR A 152 15.03 13.39 1.18
CA TYR A 152 14.78 12.44 0.09
C TYR A 152 14.44 11.02 0.57
N HIS A 153 14.84 10.64 1.80
CA HIS A 153 14.64 9.28 2.34
C HIS A 153 13.67 9.22 3.52
N ARG A 154 12.70 10.14 3.59
CA ARG A 154 11.84 10.37 4.77
C ARG A 154 11.29 9.11 5.46
N LYS A 155 10.96 8.05 4.73
CA LYS A 155 10.36 6.81 5.30
C LYS A 155 11.35 5.65 5.45
N GLU A 156 12.51 5.73 4.80
CA GLU A 156 13.57 4.71 4.88
C GLU A 156 14.66 5.11 5.88
N ALA A 157 14.96 6.41 6.02
CA ALA A 157 15.94 6.95 6.96
C ALA A 157 15.53 6.82 8.42
N GLU A 158 14.23 6.96 8.76
CA GLU A 158 13.76 6.70 10.14
C GLU A 158 13.92 5.22 10.55
N VAL A 159 13.83 4.30 9.58
CA VAL A 159 14.04 2.87 9.79
C VAL A 159 15.53 2.52 9.75
N ALA A 160 16.30 3.11 8.84
CA ALA A 160 17.74 2.85 8.67
C ALA A 160 18.59 3.45 9.80
N ALA A 161 18.27 4.67 10.26
CA ALA A 161 18.96 5.30 11.40
C ALA A 161 18.74 4.49 12.69
N PHE A 162 17.52 3.96 12.90
CA PHE A 162 17.24 3.06 14.03
C PHE A 162 17.93 1.69 13.88
N MET A 163 18.07 1.18 12.66
CA MET A 163 18.78 -0.08 12.40
C MET A 163 20.29 0.04 12.61
N GLU A 164 20.90 1.21 12.38
CA GLU A 164 22.28 1.46 12.78
C GLU A 164 22.44 1.48 14.31
N ASP A 165 21.49 2.02 15.06
CA ASP A 165 21.52 2.01 16.53
C ASP A 165 21.32 0.60 17.10
N VAL A 166 20.39 -0.20 16.56
CA VAL A 166 20.22 -1.62 16.93
C VAL A 166 21.46 -2.46 16.61
N SER A 167 22.24 -2.08 15.58
CA SER A 167 23.49 -2.78 15.26
C SER A 167 24.67 -2.42 16.17
N LYS A 168 24.56 -1.31 16.93
CA LYS A 168 25.62 -0.81 17.83
C LYS A 168 25.42 -1.24 19.28
N GLU A 169 24.22 -1.67 19.69
CA GLU A 169 23.90 -2.07 21.08
C GLU A 169 23.96 -3.57 21.39
N ASP A 170 24.37 -4.44 20.45
CA ASP A 170 24.48 -5.88 20.71
C ASP A 170 25.87 -6.28 21.27
N THR A 171 26.04 -6.21 22.59
CA THR A 171 26.98 -7.08 23.32
C THR A 171 26.36 -8.02 24.34
N ASP A 172 25.05 -8.01 24.59
CA ASP A 172 24.47 -8.97 25.54
C ASP A 172 23.29 -9.75 24.97
N GLU A 173 23.34 -11.06 25.21
CA GLU A 173 22.35 -12.06 24.81
C GLU A 173 20.96 -11.71 25.37
N LEU A 174 20.01 -11.45 24.46
CA LEU A 174 18.59 -11.37 24.79
C LEU A 174 18.04 -12.77 25.12
N SER A 175 18.09 -13.14 26.40
CA SER A 175 17.29 -14.23 26.96
C SER A 175 15.86 -13.77 27.21
N ILE A 176 14.90 -14.56 26.73
CA ILE A 176 13.47 -14.34 26.94
C ILE A 176 13.07 -15.11 28.21
N GLU A 177 12.71 -14.40 29.28
CA GLU A 177 12.02 -14.99 30.42
C GLU A 177 10.51 -14.72 30.32
N ASP A 178 9.74 -15.81 30.25
CA ASP A 178 8.29 -15.83 30.26
C ASP A 178 7.73 -15.43 31.64
N LYS A 179 6.87 -14.40 31.68
CA LYS A 179 5.88 -14.26 32.75
C LYS A 179 4.47 -14.24 32.15
N LYS A 180 3.72 -15.29 32.46
CA LYS A 180 2.27 -15.35 32.32
C LYS A 180 1.64 -14.68 33.54
N GLU A 181 0.76 -13.73 33.33
CA GLU A 181 -0.39 -13.52 34.21
C GLU A 181 -1.65 -13.38 33.34
N GLU A 182 -2.69 -14.10 33.75
CA GLU A 182 -4.05 -14.07 33.21
C GLU A 182 -4.77 -12.85 33.80
N ASP A 183 -5.46 -12.06 32.97
CA ASP A 183 -6.83 -11.62 33.24
C ASP A 183 -7.50 -10.90 32.05
N ASP A 184 -8.81 -10.78 32.18
CA ASP A 184 -9.90 -10.79 31.22
C ASP A 184 -10.18 -9.49 30.42
N ALA A 185 -10.88 -9.70 29.29
CA ALA A 185 -11.64 -8.81 28.40
C ALA A 185 -11.50 -7.27 28.46
N GLY A 186 -11.07 -6.69 27.34
CA GLY A 186 -11.35 -5.28 27.02
C GLY A 186 -10.69 -4.85 25.71
N ALA A 187 -11.46 -4.25 24.81
CA ALA A 187 -11.02 -3.82 23.48
C ALA A 187 -9.71 -3.00 23.53
N GLY A 188 -8.65 -3.54 22.94
CA GLY A 188 -7.33 -2.90 22.93
C GLY A 188 -7.30 -1.65 22.04
N ASP A 189 -7.23 -0.50 22.69
CA ASP A 189 -6.76 0.75 22.09
C ASP A 189 -5.26 0.63 21.81
N LEU A 190 -4.80 1.15 20.67
CA LEU A 190 -3.39 1.12 20.28
C LEU A 190 -2.48 2.07 21.11
N ASP A 191 -3.01 2.66 22.19
CA ASP A 191 -2.32 3.62 23.07
C ASP A 191 -2.25 3.18 24.54
N ALA A 192 -2.68 1.96 24.90
CA ALA A 192 -2.68 1.53 26.30
C ALA A 192 -2.31 0.04 26.47
N ALA A 193 -1.07 -0.32 26.17
CA ALA A 193 -0.43 -1.51 26.71
C ALA A 193 1.03 -1.18 27.03
N ALA A 194 1.23 -0.59 28.21
CA ALA A 194 2.53 -0.37 28.81
C ALA A 194 3.11 -1.72 29.24
N ASP A 195 3.86 -2.35 28.32
CA ASP A 195 5.07 -3.16 28.58
C ASP A 195 5.52 -3.79 27.24
N GLY A 196 6.52 -3.17 26.59
CA GLY A 196 7.17 -3.69 25.38
C GLY A 196 7.19 -2.80 24.13
N GLU A 197 6.88 -1.50 24.24
CA GLU A 197 6.76 -0.59 23.08
C GLU A 197 8.05 -0.36 22.26
N ASP A 198 9.23 -0.76 22.76
CA ASP A 198 10.50 -0.48 22.09
C ASP A 198 11.17 -1.65 21.35
N SER A 199 10.56 -2.84 21.30
CA SER A 199 11.12 -3.95 20.53
C SER A 199 11.16 -3.63 19.02
N PRO A 200 12.32 -3.78 18.33
CA PRO A 200 12.42 -3.56 16.88
C PRO A 200 11.43 -4.39 16.07
N ALA A 201 11.05 -5.58 16.55
CA ALA A 201 10.05 -6.42 15.90
C ALA A 201 8.64 -5.82 15.96
N VAL A 202 8.26 -5.18 17.07
CA VAL A 202 6.95 -4.51 17.22
C VAL A 202 6.83 -3.37 16.21
N LYS A 203 7.87 -2.53 16.11
CA LYS A 203 7.92 -1.41 15.16
C LYS A 203 7.83 -1.89 13.72
N VAL A 204 8.59 -2.93 13.35
CA VAL A 204 8.54 -3.52 11.99
C VAL A 204 7.14 -4.04 11.67
N VAL A 205 6.51 -4.81 12.56
CA VAL A 205 5.15 -5.34 12.32
C VAL A 205 4.13 -4.20 12.18
N LYS A 206 4.18 -3.20 13.07
CA LYS A 206 3.29 -2.02 13.01
C LYS A 206 3.44 -1.27 11.68
N THR A 207 4.67 -1.00 11.26
CA THR A 207 4.95 -0.32 9.98
C THR A 207 4.48 -1.13 8.78
N LEU A 208 4.73 -2.45 8.76
CA LEU A 208 4.26 -3.32 7.67
C LEU A 208 2.73 -3.29 7.54
N MET A 209 2.01 -3.40 8.65
CA MET A 209 0.54 -3.35 8.65
C MET A 209 0.01 -1.99 8.18
N MET A 210 0.57 -0.88 8.69
CA MET A 210 0.17 0.48 8.29
C MET A 210 0.43 0.75 6.81
N GLN A 211 1.62 0.41 6.31
CA GLN A 211 1.96 0.62 4.90
C GLN A 211 1.09 -0.22 3.97
N ALA A 212 0.78 -1.47 4.35
CA ALA A 212 -0.06 -2.33 3.54
C ALA A 212 -1.49 -1.77 3.43
N ILE A 213 -2.05 -1.25 4.53
CA ILE A 213 -3.36 -0.58 4.52
C ILE A 213 -3.32 0.68 3.65
N GLN A 214 -2.33 1.56 3.85
CA GLN A 214 -2.20 2.80 3.07
C GLN A 214 -2.05 2.55 1.57
N LYS A 215 -1.32 1.50 1.18
CA LYS A 215 -1.13 1.10 -0.22
C LYS A 215 -2.29 0.25 -0.78
N GLY A 216 -3.33 -0.02 0.01
CA GLY A 216 -4.49 -0.81 -0.43
C GLY A 216 -4.15 -2.28 -0.74
N ALA A 217 -3.20 -2.87 -0.04
CA ALA A 217 -2.81 -4.27 -0.25
C ALA A 217 -3.88 -5.25 0.27
N SER A 218 -4.08 -6.37 -0.44
CA SER A 218 -4.96 -7.46 -0.01
C SER A 218 -4.27 -8.47 0.91
N ASP A 219 -2.98 -8.68 0.73
CA ASP A 219 -2.20 -9.67 1.49
C ASP A 219 -0.78 -9.14 1.77
N ILE A 220 -0.25 -9.45 2.95
CA ILE A 220 1.14 -9.25 3.35
C ILE A 220 1.81 -10.62 3.41
N HIS A 221 2.94 -10.78 2.72
CA HIS A 221 3.75 -11.99 2.71
C HIS A 221 5.11 -11.73 3.33
N ILE A 222 5.48 -12.47 4.37
CA ILE A 222 6.80 -12.43 5.01
C ILE A 222 7.47 -13.78 4.79
N GLU A 223 8.49 -13.82 3.94
CA GLU A 223 9.07 -15.05 3.42
C GLU A 223 10.54 -15.18 3.85
N PRO A 224 10.88 -16.17 4.70
CA PRO A 224 12.27 -16.42 5.05
C PRO A 224 13.01 -17.20 3.96
N PHE A 225 14.22 -16.74 3.64
CA PHE A 225 15.22 -17.46 2.84
C PHE A 225 16.48 -17.71 3.67
N GLU A 226 17.45 -18.41 3.09
CA GLU A 226 18.73 -18.76 3.73
C GLU A 226 19.42 -17.53 4.35
N LYS A 227 19.58 -16.44 3.57
CA LYS A 227 20.36 -15.25 3.97
C LYS A 227 19.54 -13.98 4.17
N ARG A 228 18.25 -13.98 3.82
CA ARG A 228 17.40 -12.78 3.87
C ARG A 228 15.95 -13.11 4.21
N VAL A 229 15.20 -12.11 4.64
CA VAL A 229 13.74 -12.15 4.68
C VAL A 229 13.23 -11.25 3.57
N ARG A 230 12.22 -11.71 2.83
CA ARG A 230 11.54 -10.92 1.81
C ARG A 230 10.13 -10.58 2.26
N VAL A 231 9.77 -9.29 2.24
CA VAL A 231 8.37 -8.88 2.45
C VAL A 231 7.76 -8.41 1.13
N ARG A 232 6.59 -8.95 0.80
CA ARG A 232 5.82 -8.57 -0.38
C ARG A 232 4.39 -8.23 -0.02
N PHE A 233 3.84 -7.20 -0.65
CA PHE A 233 2.42 -6.90 -0.61
C PHE A 233 1.75 -7.37 -1.90
N ARG A 234 0.54 -7.90 -1.79
CA ARG A 234 -0.34 -8.11 -2.94
C ARG A 234 -1.19 -6.87 -3.14
N ILE A 235 -0.97 -6.13 -4.21
CA ILE A 235 -1.73 -4.93 -4.57
C ILE A 235 -2.35 -5.20 -5.94
N ASP A 236 -3.67 -5.04 -6.06
CA ASP A 236 -4.43 -5.33 -7.29
C ASP A 236 -4.10 -6.69 -7.93
N GLY A 237 -3.90 -7.71 -7.08
CA GLY A 237 -3.58 -9.07 -7.48
C GLY A 237 -2.10 -9.35 -7.79
N VAL A 238 -1.24 -8.32 -7.87
CA VAL A 238 0.19 -8.44 -8.20
C VAL A 238 1.04 -8.34 -6.93
N LEU A 239 2.14 -9.10 -6.87
CA LEU A 239 3.07 -9.07 -5.74
C LEU A 239 4.16 -8.03 -5.95
N HIS A 240 4.29 -7.11 -5.01
CA HIS A 240 5.31 -6.06 -4.99
C HIS A 240 6.25 -6.29 -3.80
N GLU A 241 7.55 -6.39 -4.05
CA GLU A 241 8.57 -6.40 -3.00
C GLU A 241 8.67 -4.98 -2.42
N VAL A 242 8.61 -4.86 -1.10
CA VAL A 242 8.52 -3.56 -0.41
C VAL A 242 9.70 -3.31 0.51
N PHE A 243 9.99 -4.26 1.40
CA PHE A 243 11.01 -4.11 2.43
C PHE A 243 11.60 -5.47 2.79
N ASN A 244 12.89 -5.52 3.13
CA ASN A 244 13.60 -6.75 3.45
C ASN A 244 14.25 -6.63 4.84
N PRO A 245 13.57 -7.06 5.93
CA PRO A 245 14.15 -7.00 7.25
C PRO A 245 15.38 -7.92 7.37
N PRO A 246 16.34 -7.60 8.26
CA PRO A 246 17.48 -8.46 8.53
C PRO A 246 17.02 -9.86 8.94
N LYS A 247 17.75 -10.89 8.49
CA LYS A 247 17.41 -12.29 8.78
C LYS A 247 17.30 -12.58 10.27
N LYS A 248 18.13 -11.94 11.10
CA LYS A 248 18.11 -12.07 12.56
C LYS A 248 16.77 -11.68 13.19
N LEU A 249 16.05 -10.71 12.60
CA LEU A 249 14.79 -10.21 13.13
C LEU A 249 13.59 -11.11 12.77
N HIS A 250 13.79 -12.11 11.90
CA HIS A 250 12.70 -12.95 11.40
C HIS A 250 11.90 -13.62 12.50
N ASN A 251 12.57 -14.30 13.44
CA ASN A 251 11.90 -15.04 14.51
C ASN A 251 11.16 -14.09 15.45
N ALA A 252 11.74 -12.92 15.75
CA ALA A 252 11.08 -11.91 16.57
C ALA A 252 9.82 -11.35 15.90
N VAL A 253 9.85 -11.11 14.58
CA VAL A 253 8.67 -10.71 13.79
C VAL A 253 7.59 -11.80 13.81
N VAL A 254 7.96 -13.07 13.61
CA VAL A 254 7.03 -14.20 13.67
C VAL A 254 6.39 -14.31 15.05
N SER A 255 7.19 -14.29 16.11
CA SER A 255 6.69 -14.34 17.49
C SER A 255 5.76 -13.16 17.80
N ARG A 256 6.12 -11.94 17.38
CA ARG A 256 5.27 -10.77 17.57
C ARG A 256 3.92 -10.92 16.87
N ILE A 257 3.90 -11.41 15.63
CA ILE A 257 2.65 -11.65 14.91
C ILE A 257 1.83 -12.74 15.60
N LYS A 258 2.44 -13.84 16.06
CA LYS A 258 1.74 -14.90 16.80
C LYS A 258 1.11 -14.37 18.10
N ILE A 259 1.85 -13.57 18.87
CA ILE A 259 1.35 -12.91 20.08
C ILE A 259 0.10 -12.10 19.77
N MET A 260 0.12 -11.29 18.70
CA MET A 260 -1.02 -10.44 18.31
C MET A 260 -2.28 -11.21 17.89
N THR A 261 -2.20 -12.52 17.66
CA THR A 261 -3.36 -13.34 17.30
C THR A 261 -4.12 -13.94 18.48
N ASP A 262 -3.55 -13.90 19.69
CA ASP A 262 -4.00 -14.54 20.94
C ASP A 262 -4.16 -16.08 20.90
N THR A 263 -4.31 -16.68 19.71
CA THR A 263 -4.62 -18.10 19.52
C THR A 263 -3.44 -18.93 19.03
N MET A 264 -2.41 -18.31 18.42
CA MET A 264 -1.25 -19.03 17.91
C MET A 264 -0.25 -19.35 19.03
N ASN A 265 0.24 -20.59 19.05
CA ASN A 265 1.29 -21.00 19.96
C ASN A 265 2.67 -20.55 19.45
N ILE A 266 3.33 -19.69 20.24
CA ILE A 266 4.63 -19.08 19.94
C ILE A 266 5.73 -20.14 19.85
N ALA A 267 5.70 -21.14 20.74
CA ALA A 267 6.72 -22.20 20.84
C ALA A 267 6.57 -23.29 19.76
N GLU A 268 5.41 -23.39 19.11
CA GLU A 268 5.17 -24.36 18.03
C GLU A 268 5.59 -23.74 16.69
N HIS A 269 6.63 -24.30 16.08
CA HIS A 269 7.17 -23.88 14.78
C HIS A 269 7.08 -24.99 13.71
N GLY A 270 6.65 -26.20 14.08
CA GLY A 270 6.66 -27.39 13.23
C GLY A 270 5.34 -27.67 12.53
N LYS A 271 4.28 -26.91 12.82
CA LYS A 271 2.95 -27.09 12.24
C LYS A 271 2.38 -25.78 11.70
N PRO A 272 1.54 -25.83 10.64
CA PRO A 272 0.77 -24.67 10.22
C PRO A 272 -0.15 -24.19 11.34
N GLN A 273 -0.30 -22.87 11.47
CA GLN A 273 -1.18 -22.24 12.45
C GLN A 273 -1.99 -21.14 11.79
N ASP A 274 -3.24 -20.97 12.24
CA ASP A 274 -4.16 -19.93 11.78
C ASP A 274 -4.62 -19.08 12.96
N GLY A 275 -4.80 -17.79 12.73
CA GLY A 275 -5.14 -16.81 13.76
C GLY A 275 -5.78 -15.57 13.16
N ARG A 276 -6.28 -14.68 14.01
CA ARG A 276 -6.88 -13.41 13.61
C ARG A 276 -6.33 -12.28 14.45
N ILE A 277 -6.14 -11.11 13.84
CA ILE A 277 -5.76 -9.89 14.53
C ILE A 277 -6.82 -8.84 14.20
N GLN A 278 -7.36 -8.15 15.19
CA GLN A 278 -8.24 -7.00 14.98
C GLN A 278 -7.52 -5.74 15.42
N ILE A 279 -7.43 -4.74 14.55
CA ILE A 279 -6.85 -3.44 14.88
C ILE A 279 -7.81 -2.31 14.52
N LYS A 280 -7.76 -1.21 15.28
CA LYS A 280 -8.41 0.05 14.92
C LYS A 280 -7.36 1.04 14.46
N LEU A 281 -7.44 1.51 13.21
CA LEU A 281 -6.53 2.50 12.66
C LEU A 281 -7.32 3.72 12.19
N ALA A 282 -7.07 4.89 12.79
CA ALA A 282 -7.74 6.15 12.45
C ALA A 282 -9.28 6.03 12.39
N GLY A 283 -9.88 5.32 13.36
CA GLY A 283 -11.33 5.09 13.43
C GLY A 283 -11.86 3.96 12.52
N ARG A 284 -11.01 3.31 11.72
CA ARG A 284 -11.39 2.17 10.87
C ARG A 284 -10.96 0.86 11.53
N ALA A 285 -11.91 -0.06 11.70
CA ALA A 285 -11.61 -1.42 12.14
C ALA A 285 -11.11 -2.26 10.95
N VAL A 286 -9.90 -2.81 11.08
CA VAL A 286 -9.28 -3.68 10.08
C VAL A 286 -8.98 -5.02 10.73
N ASP A 287 -9.48 -6.09 10.12
CA ASP A 287 -9.25 -7.45 10.56
C ASP A 287 -8.17 -8.08 9.68
N PHE A 288 -7.23 -8.81 10.28
CA PHE A 288 -6.23 -9.60 9.57
C PHE A 288 -6.48 -11.07 9.84
N ARG A 289 -6.52 -11.87 8.79
CA ARG A 289 -6.41 -13.34 8.92
C ARG A 289 -4.96 -13.73 8.71
N VAL A 290 -4.37 -14.36 9.73
CA VAL A 290 -2.95 -14.69 9.77
C VAL A 290 -2.80 -16.19 9.62
N ASN A 291 -1.88 -16.60 8.75
CA ASN A 291 -1.44 -17.97 8.60
C ASN A 291 0.08 -18.03 8.79
N SER A 292 0.54 -18.98 9.60
CA SER A 292 1.93 -19.39 9.70
C SER A 292 2.11 -20.75 9.01
N LEU A 293 3.12 -20.85 8.16
CA LEU A 293 3.50 -22.09 7.47
C LEU A 293 4.99 -22.39 7.68
N PRO A 294 5.36 -23.52 8.29
CA PRO A 294 6.75 -23.94 8.40
C PRO A 294 7.41 -24.13 7.03
N THR A 295 8.60 -23.57 6.83
CA THR A 295 9.42 -23.74 5.61
C THR A 295 10.86 -24.09 5.98
N VAL A 296 11.69 -24.40 4.97
CA VAL A 296 13.10 -24.82 5.15
C VAL A 296 13.93 -23.79 5.96
N HIS A 297 13.61 -22.50 5.86
CA HIS A 297 14.43 -21.43 6.45
C HIS A 297 13.71 -20.65 7.57
N GLY A 298 12.59 -21.17 8.08
CA GLY A 298 11.75 -20.52 9.10
C GLY A 298 10.27 -20.53 8.71
N GLU A 299 9.44 -19.84 9.49
CA GLU A 299 8.01 -19.76 9.24
C GLU A 299 7.69 -18.67 8.21
N LYS A 300 6.99 -19.04 7.14
CA LYS A 300 6.39 -18.08 6.22
C LYS A 300 5.10 -17.57 6.85
N MET A 301 4.99 -16.26 7.01
CA MET A 301 3.75 -15.61 7.46
C MET A 301 2.98 -15.05 6.26
N CYS A 302 1.68 -15.27 6.24
CA CYS A 302 0.75 -14.65 5.31
C CYS A 302 -0.37 -13.98 6.10
N MET A 303 -0.59 -12.68 5.89
CA MET A 303 -1.66 -11.93 6.54
C MET A 303 -2.58 -11.36 5.49
N ARG A 304 -3.84 -11.82 5.44
CA ARG A 304 -4.87 -11.25 4.58
C ARG A 304 -5.55 -10.09 5.28
N ILE A 305 -5.63 -8.95 4.61
CA ILE A 305 -6.24 -7.73 5.13
C ILE A 305 -7.73 -7.74 4.75
N LEU A 306 -8.60 -7.61 5.75
CA LEU A 306 -10.04 -7.48 5.62
C LEU A 306 -10.44 -6.10 6.17
N ASP A 307 -10.55 -5.12 5.27
CA ASP A 307 -11.05 -3.79 5.60
C ASP A 307 -12.58 -3.82 5.66
N LYS A 308 -13.14 -3.78 6.89
CA LYS A 308 -14.59 -3.77 7.13
C LYS A 308 -15.28 -2.53 6.55
N GLY A 309 -14.55 -1.43 6.33
CA GLY A 309 -15.13 -0.15 5.96
C GLY A 309 -15.52 0.01 4.48
N ASN A 310 -15.10 -0.89 3.58
CA ASN A 310 -15.03 -0.54 2.15
C ASN A 310 -15.69 -1.51 1.15
N LEU A 311 -16.31 -2.61 1.58
CA LEU A 311 -16.53 -3.74 0.66
C LEU A 311 -17.96 -4.14 0.29
N ALA A 312 -18.99 -3.52 0.86
CA ALA A 312 -20.36 -3.72 0.41
C ALA A 312 -20.98 -2.37 0.05
N GLY A 313 -20.47 -1.77 -1.02
CA GLY A 313 -21.12 -0.64 -1.65
C GLY A 313 -22.47 -1.04 -2.22
N SER A 314 -23.29 -0.06 -2.62
CA SER A 314 -24.55 -0.38 -3.30
C SER A 314 -24.28 -1.00 -4.67
N LEU A 315 -25.24 -1.71 -5.25
CA LEU A 315 -25.09 -2.37 -6.56
C LEU A 315 -24.65 -1.36 -7.65
N GLU A 316 -25.04 -0.10 -7.50
CA GLU A 316 -24.67 1.02 -8.37
C GLU A 316 -23.18 1.38 -8.27
N THR A 317 -22.56 1.22 -7.10
CA THR A 317 -21.13 1.52 -6.90
C THR A 317 -20.21 0.49 -7.56
N LEU A 318 -20.72 -0.71 -7.87
CA LEU A 318 -19.97 -1.73 -8.63
C LEU A 318 -19.80 -1.36 -10.10
N ASN A 319 -20.49 -0.31 -10.57
CA ASN A 319 -20.31 0.27 -11.90
C ASN A 319 -20.54 -0.74 -13.04
N PHE A 320 -21.59 -1.57 -12.90
CA PHE A 320 -22.09 -2.40 -13.98
C PHE A 320 -22.60 -1.55 -15.14
N GLU A 321 -22.50 -2.07 -16.37
CA GLU A 321 -23.17 -1.46 -17.51
C GLU A 321 -24.69 -1.44 -17.29
N PRO A 322 -25.42 -0.40 -17.76
CA PRO A 322 -26.86 -0.27 -17.52
C PRO A 322 -27.67 -1.50 -17.93
N ALA A 323 -27.32 -2.15 -19.03
CA ALA A 323 -28.00 -3.35 -19.50
C ALA A 323 -27.81 -4.55 -18.55
N VAL A 324 -26.59 -4.73 -18.03
CA VAL A 324 -26.28 -5.79 -17.06
C VAL A 324 -26.95 -5.50 -15.72
N LEU A 325 -26.90 -4.25 -15.26
CA LEU A 325 -27.55 -3.83 -14.02
C LEU A 325 -29.06 -4.08 -14.06
N ALA A 326 -29.73 -3.80 -15.18
CA ALA A 326 -31.16 -4.05 -15.35
C ALA A 326 -31.52 -5.55 -15.30
N ILE A 327 -30.64 -6.43 -15.80
CA ILE A 327 -30.82 -7.89 -15.69
C ILE A 327 -30.71 -8.32 -14.23
N LEU A 328 -29.69 -7.82 -13.51
CA LEU A 328 -29.49 -8.12 -12.09
C LEU A 328 -30.67 -7.62 -11.25
N GLN A 329 -31.10 -6.38 -11.44
CA GLN A 329 -32.26 -5.82 -10.72
C GLN A 329 -33.54 -6.62 -10.97
N ARG A 330 -33.76 -7.09 -12.21
CA ARG A 330 -34.90 -7.96 -12.51
C ARG A 330 -34.81 -9.32 -11.80
N ALA A 331 -33.63 -9.91 -11.76
CA ALA A 331 -33.42 -11.18 -11.05
C ALA A 331 -33.61 -11.02 -9.54
N LEU A 332 -33.10 -9.93 -8.97
CA LEU A 332 -33.23 -9.62 -7.53
C LEU A 332 -34.66 -9.25 -7.12
N GLY A 333 -35.44 -8.64 -8.02
CA GLY A 333 -36.87 -8.37 -7.80
C GLY A 333 -37.80 -9.56 -8.04
N SER A 334 -37.25 -10.74 -8.35
CA SER A 334 -38.05 -11.96 -8.51
C SER A 334 -38.41 -12.52 -7.12
N PRO A 335 -39.67 -12.96 -6.90
CA PRO A 335 -40.05 -13.55 -5.61
C PRO A 335 -39.32 -14.86 -5.32
N PHE A 336 -38.89 -15.59 -6.36
CA PHE A 336 -38.15 -16.82 -6.22
C PHE A 336 -37.27 -17.10 -7.44
N GLY A 337 -36.33 -18.03 -7.27
CA GLY A 337 -35.41 -18.46 -8.32
C GLY A 337 -33.95 -18.31 -7.89
N MET A 338 -33.01 -18.71 -8.75
CA MET A 338 -31.58 -18.70 -8.49
C MET A 338 -30.87 -17.62 -9.31
N MET A 339 -30.12 -16.76 -8.64
CA MET A 339 -29.13 -15.89 -9.26
C MET A 339 -27.73 -16.39 -8.90
N LEU A 340 -26.94 -16.71 -9.93
CA LEU A 340 -25.64 -17.35 -9.77
C LEU A 340 -24.53 -16.41 -10.22
N VAL A 341 -23.54 -16.20 -9.36
CA VAL A 341 -22.33 -15.44 -9.71
C VAL A 341 -21.17 -16.42 -9.90
N THR A 342 -20.54 -16.42 -11.07
CA THR A 342 -19.49 -17.36 -11.43
C THR A 342 -18.18 -16.66 -11.78
N GLY A 343 -17.07 -17.37 -11.56
CA GLY A 343 -15.72 -16.92 -11.89
C GLY A 343 -14.65 -17.53 -10.98
N PRO A 344 -13.36 -17.34 -11.31
CA PRO A 344 -12.24 -17.86 -10.54
C PRO A 344 -12.15 -17.17 -9.18
N THR A 345 -11.23 -17.66 -8.35
CA THR A 345 -10.88 -17.01 -7.10
C THR A 345 -10.41 -15.57 -7.34
N GLY A 346 -10.85 -14.63 -6.51
CA GLY A 346 -10.48 -13.21 -6.64
C GLY A 346 -11.22 -12.45 -7.74
N SER A 347 -12.28 -13.00 -8.35
CA SER A 347 -13.08 -12.27 -9.35
C SER A 347 -14.13 -11.32 -8.76
N GLY A 348 -14.19 -11.16 -7.44
CA GLY A 348 -15.14 -10.27 -6.76
C GLY A 348 -16.55 -10.84 -6.54
N LYS A 349 -16.74 -12.17 -6.61
CA LYS A 349 -18.07 -12.80 -6.47
C LYS A 349 -18.75 -12.45 -5.15
N SER A 350 -18.05 -12.61 -4.02
CA SER A 350 -18.60 -12.33 -2.69
C SER A 350 -19.00 -10.86 -2.54
N THR A 351 -18.18 -9.94 -3.07
CA THR A 351 -18.48 -8.49 -3.10
C THR A 351 -19.79 -8.21 -3.84
N THR A 352 -19.97 -8.83 -5.02
CA THR A 352 -21.22 -8.69 -5.78
C THR A 352 -22.40 -9.30 -5.01
N LEU A 353 -22.25 -10.50 -4.45
CA LEU A 353 -23.32 -11.12 -3.66
C LEU A 353 -23.73 -10.31 -2.44
N TYR A 354 -22.79 -9.74 -1.69
CA TYR A 354 -23.13 -8.86 -0.57
C TYR A 354 -23.84 -7.57 -1.03
N SER A 355 -23.47 -7.03 -2.19
CA SER A 355 -24.16 -5.87 -2.77
C SER A 355 -25.58 -6.23 -3.20
N CYS A 356 -25.78 -7.44 -3.75
CA CYS A 356 -27.10 -7.98 -4.06
C CYS A 356 -27.94 -8.21 -2.80
N LEU A 357 -27.35 -8.76 -1.73
CA LEU A 357 -28.02 -8.96 -0.44
C LEU A 357 -28.50 -7.63 0.14
N LYS A 358 -27.65 -6.60 0.15
CA LYS A 358 -28.05 -5.25 0.57
C LYS A 358 -29.19 -4.66 -0.26
N ALA A 359 -29.27 -5.00 -1.55
CA ALA A 359 -30.32 -4.49 -2.42
C ALA A 359 -31.69 -5.14 -2.17
N VAL A 360 -31.73 -6.37 -1.65
CA VAL A 360 -32.98 -7.09 -1.33
C VAL A 360 -33.33 -7.04 0.17
N MET A 361 -32.38 -6.63 1.03
CA MET A 361 -32.60 -6.59 2.46
C MET A 361 -33.50 -5.42 2.85
N THR A 362 -34.75 -5.72 3.18
CA THR A 362 -35.68 -4.79 3.82
C THR A 362 -36.08 -5.30 5.20
N VAL A 363 -36.80 -4.48 5.98
CA VAL A 363 -37.34 -4.92 7.28
C VAL A 363 -38.46 -5.97 7.15
N GLU A 364 -38.98 -6.15 5.93
CA GLU A 364 -40.05 -7.11 5.63
C GLU A 364 -39.48 -8.47 5.17
N ASP A 365 -38.21 -8.52 4.79
CA ASP A 365 -37.56 -9.71 4.22
C ASP A 365 -36.64 -10.40 5.23
N ASN A 366 -36.85 -11.70 5.44
CA ASN A 366 -35.93 -12.56 6.18
C ASN A 366 -34.81 -13.07 5.28
N VAL A 367 -33.64 -12.44 5.40
CA VAL A 367 -32.46 -12.80 4.62
C VAL A 367 -31.48 -13.62 5.49
N THR A 368 -31.18 -14.84 5.06
CA THR A 368 -30.25 -15.74 5.78
C THR A 368 -29.17 -16.32 4.87
N THR A 369 -27.93 -16.37 5.34
CA THR A 369 -26.78 -16.86 4.57
C THR A 369 -26.11 -18.07 5.21
N VAL A 370 -25.41 -18.86 4.40
CA VAL A 370 -24.48 -19.91 4.84
C VAL A 370 -23.14 -19.72 4.13
N GLU A 371 -22.05 -19.56 4.89
CA GLU A 371 -20.76 -19.10 4.37
C GLU A 371 -19.56 -19.84 4.98
N GLU A 372 -18.51 -20.06 4.18
CA GLU A 372 -17.27 -20.73 4.58
C GLU A 372 -16.03 -19.91 4.15
N PRO A 373 -15.53 -18.97 4.98
CA PRO A 373 -16.13 -18.39 6.17
C PRO A 373 -17.04 -17.19 5.86
N VAL A 374 -17.73 -16.67 6.88
CA VAL A 374 -18.32 -15.33 6.82
C VAL A 374 -17.19 -14.30 6.66
N GLU A 375 -17.20 -13.55 5.56
CA GLU A 375 -16.12 -12.60 5.26
C GLU A 375 -16.26 -11.30 6.06
N TYR A 376 -17.49 -10.79 6.15
CA TYR A 376 -17.83 -9.59 6.92
C TYR A 376 -19.20 -9.79 7.57
N GLU A 377 -19.36 -9.22 8.77
CA GLU A 377 -20.64 -9.13 9.44
C GLU A 377 -21.43 -7.95 8.86
N ILE A 378 -22.66 -8.23 8.40
CA ILE A 378 -23.58 -7.22 7.87
C ILE A 378 -24.74 -7.08 8.85
N GLU A 379 -24.91 -5.87 9.37
CA GLU A 379 -26.06 -5.54 10.21
C GLU A 379 -27.38 -5.79 9.46
N GLY A 380 -28.30 -6.50 10.11
CA GLY A 380 -29.60 -6.89 9.53
C GLY A 380 -29.59 -8.24 8.79
N LEU A 381 -28.43 -8.88 8.62
CA LEU A 381 -28.30 -10.16 7.91
C LEU A 381 -28.04 -11.32 8.89
N ASN A 382 -28.81 -12.41 8.77
CA ASN A 382 -28.56 -13.62 9.54
C ASN A 382 -27.47 -14.46 8.86
N GLN A 383 -26.24 -14.46 9.38
CA GLN A 383 -25.10 -15.13 8.73
C GLN A 383 -24.66 -16.40 9.46
N VAL A 384 -24.76 -17.56 8.80
CA VAL A 384 -24.36 -18.86 9.34
C VAL A 384 -22.95 -19.22 8.86
N HIS A 385 -22.03 -19.42 9.80
CA HIS A 385 -20.70 -19.93 9.49
C HIS A 385 -20.68 -21.47 9.41
N VAL A 386 -20.22 -22.02 8.30
CA VAL A 386 -20.01 -23.47 8.13
C VAL A 386 -19.00 -23.98 9.15
N ASN A 387 -19.37 -25.03 9.88
CA ASN A 387 -18.52 -25.67 10.89
C ASN A 387 -18.59 -27.20 10.78
N PRO A 388 -17.76 -27.81 9.93
CA PRO A 388 -17.78 -29.26 9.71
C PRO A 388 -17.47 -30.06 10.98
N LYS A 389 -16.63 -29.53 11.88
CA LYS A 389 -16.29 -30.18 13.16
C LYS A 389 -17.51 -30.37 14.08
N ARG A 390 -18.51 -29.49 13.95
CA ARG A 390 -19.79 -29.56 14.68
C ARG A 390 -20.92 -30.15 13.84
N GLY A 391 -20.62 -30.66 12.64
CA GLY A 391 -21.62 -31.21 11.71
C GLY A 391 -22.43 -30.16 10.95
N LEU A 392 -22.09 -28.87 11.04
CA LEU A 392 -22.79 -27.79 10.35
C LEU A 392 -22.18 -27.57 8.95
N THR A 393 -22.49 -28.45 8.01
CA THR A 393 -22.10 -28.35 6.59
C THR A 393 -23.02 -27.42 5.79
N PHE A 394 -22.67 -27.08 4.55
CA PHE A 394 -23.56 -26.32 3.65
C PHE A 394 -24.96 -26.94 3.53
N GLY A 395 -25.05 -28.22 3.19
CA GLY A 395 -26.34 -28.92 3.08
C GLY A 395 -27.10 -29.02 4.39
N ALA A 396 -26.43 -29.20 5.54
CA ALA A 396 -27.09 -29.24 6.85
C ALA A 396 -27.65 -27.86 7.25
N ALA A 397 -26.83 -26.81 7.10
CA ALA A 397 -27.22 -25.43 7.38
C ALA A 397 -28.36 -24.99 6.46
N LEU A 398 -28.26 -25.24 5.16
CA LEU A 398 -29.29 -24.87 4.19
C LEU A 398 -30.66 -25.52 4.52
N ARG A 399 -30.69 -26.80 4.90
CA ARG A 399 -31.92 -27.45 5.37
C ARG A 399 -32.49 -26.80 6.63
N ALA A 400 -31.64 -26.35 7.53
CA ALA A 400 -32.07 -25.66 8.75
C ALA A 400 -32.64 -24.28 8.42
N ILE A 401 -31.97 -23.52 7.55
CA ILE A 401 -32.39 -22.20 7.06
C ILE A 401 -33.78 -22.28 6.43
N LEU A 402 -34.06 -23.28 5.60
CA LEU A 402 -35.39 -23.47 4.99
C LEU A 402 -36.53 -23.76 5.98
N ARG A 403 -36.23 -23.96 7.27
CA ARG A 403 -37.23 -24.06 8.36
C ARG A 403 -37.27 -22.81 9.24
N GLN A 404 -36.65 -21.73 8.81
CA GLN A 404 -36.62 -20.44 9.50
C GLN A 404 -37.45 -19.38 8.78
N ASP A 405 -38.33 -19.79 7.86
CA ASP A 405 -39.17 -18.88 7.07
C ASP A 405 -38.36 -17.79 6.33
N PRO A 406 -37.31 -18.15 5.55
CA PRO A 406 -36.51 -17.15 4.83
C PRO A 406 -37.23 -16.71 3.55
N ASP A 407 -37.06 -15.45 3.15
CA ASP A 407 -37.45 -14.97 1.83
C ASP A 407 -36.30 -15.12 0.84
N THR A 408 -35.09 -14.76 1.29
CA THR A 408 -33.85 -14.86 0.52
C THR A 408 -32.82 -15.71 1.24
N VAL A 409 -32.21 -16.65 0.52
CA VAL A 409 -31.13 -17.50 1.00
C VAL A 409 -29.87 -17.28 0.18
N MET A 410 -28.74 -16.97 0.84
CA MET A 410 -27.44 -16.94 0.17
C MET A 410 -26.58 -18.14 0.57
N ILE A 411 -26.10 -18.87 -0.43
CA ILE A 411 -25.19 -20.00 -0.25
C ILE A 411 -23.82 -19.55 -0.77
N GLY A 412 -22.83 -19.47 0.11
CA GLY A 412 -21.50 -18.95 -0.22
C GLY A 412 -20.93 -19.57 -1.50
N GLU A 413 -21.07 -20.88 -1.66
CA GLU A 413 -20.77 -21.58 -2.91
C GLU A 413 -21.47 -22.95 -2.99
N ILE A 414 -21.71 -23.40 -4.22
CA ILE A 414 -22.26 -24.72 -4.51
C ILE A 414 -21.15 -25.61 -5.05
N ARG A 415 -20.67 -26.54 -4.21
CA ARG A 415 -19.57 -27.46 -4.55
C ARG A 415 -20.02 -28.86 -4.95
N ASP A 416 -21.13 -29.33 -4.39
CA ASP A 416 -21.59 -30.71 -4.47
C ASP A 416 -23.06 -30.84 -4.88
N GLN A 417 -23.42 -32.05 -5.30
CA GLN A 417 -24.77 -32.41 -5.75
C GLN A 417 -25.83 -32.16 -4.67
N GLU A 418 -25.51 -32.48 -3.41
CA GLU A 418 -26.44 -32.31 -2.30
C GLU A 418 -26.88 -30.84 -2.15
N THR A 419 -25.92 -29.91 -2.17
CA THR A 419 -26.17 -28.49 -1.98
C THR A 419 -26.98 -27.91 -3.14
N ILE A 420 -26.66 -28.26 -4.39
CA ILE A 420 -27.44 -27.77 -5.56
C ILE A 420 -28.86 -28.33 -5.57
N GLU A 421 -29.07 -29.59 -5.18
CA GLU A 421 -30.41 -30.18 -5.11
C GLU A 421 -31.30 -29.44 -4.10
N ILE A 422 -30.74 -29.05 -2.95
CA ILE A 422 -31.46 -28.28 -1.94
C ILE A 422 -31.70 -26.85 -2.43
N ALA A 423 -30.72 -26.20 -3.08
CA ALA A 423 -30.85 -24.87 -3.64
C ALA A 423 -31.96 -24.80 -4.71
N VAL A 424 -32.01 -25.77 -5.61
CA VAL A 424 -33.07 -25.89 -6.64
C VAL A 424 -34.44 -26.10 -5.98
N LYS A 425 -34.53 -26.94 -4.94
CA LYS A 425 -35.79 -27.12 -4.18
C LYS A 425 -36.22 -25.84 -3.47
N ALA A 426 -35.29 -25.11 -2.87
CA ALA A 426 -35.57 -23.81 -2.25
C ALA A 426 -36.15 -22.82 -3.28
N ALA A 427 -35.48 -22.71 -4.44
CA ALA A 427 -35.94 -21.85 -5.53
C ALA A 427 -37.35 -22.21 -6.03
N LEU A 428 -37.67 -23.51 -6.15
CA LEU A 428 -39.01 -23.97 -6.55
C LEU A 428 -40.08 -23.78 -5.48
N THR A 429 -39.69 -23.66 -4.22
CA THR A 429 -40.62 -23.52 -3.08
C THR A 429 -40.82 -22.06 -2.68
N GLY A 430 -40.46 -21.12 -3.54
CA GLY A 430 -40.78 -19.70 -3.34
C GLY A 430 -39.65 -18.86 -2.74
N HIS A 431 -38.41 -19.34 -2.74
CA HIS A 431 -37.28 -18.61 -2.17
C HIS A 431 -36.41 -17.99 -3.26
N LEU A 432 -35.90 -16.77 -3.03
CA LEU A 432 -34.81 -16.21 -3.82
C LEU A 432 -33.49 -16.81 -3.32
N VAL A 433 -32.74 -17.45 -4.21
CA VAL A 433 -31.46 -18.10 -3.87
C VAL A 433 -30.32 -17.41 -4.59
N LEU A 434 -29.35 -16.91 -3.81
CA LEU A 434 -28.13 -16.30 -4.32
C LEU A 434 -26.96 -17.24 -4.06
N SER A 435 -26.13 -17.53 -5.06
CA SER A 435 -24.96 -18.38 -4.82
C SER A 435 -23.82 -18.16 -5.80
N THR A 436 -22.68 -18.81 -5.52
CA THR A 436 -21.54 -18.86 -6.42
C THR A 436 -21.24 -20.25 -6.95
N LEU A 437 -20.69 -20.27 -8.17
CA LEU A 437 -20.10 -21.44 -8.82
C LEU A 437 -18.72 -21.07 -9.37
N HIS A 438 -17.90 -22.07 -9.63
CA HIS A 438 -16.56 -21.91 -10.21
C HIS A 438 -16.55 -22.39 -11.66
N THR A 439 -17.17 -21.61 -12.56
CA THR A 439 -17.06 -21.80 -14.01
C THR A 439 -16.39 -20.61 -14.68
N ASN A 440 -15.87 -20.82 -15.88
CA ASN A 440 -15.14 -19.78 -16.59
C ASN A 440 -16.08 -18.75 -17.23
N ASP A 441 -17.25 -19.19 -17.67
CA ASP A 441 -18.28 -18.40 -18.34
C ASP A 441 -19.68 -18.77 -17.83
N ALA A 442 -20.68 -17.97 -18.23
CA ALA A 442 -22.07 -18.10 -17.77
C ALA A 442 -22.79 -19.33 -18.39
N PRO A 443 -22.70 -19.63 -19.70
CA PRO A 443 -23.32 -20.84 -20.25
C PRO A 443 -22.80 -22.14 -19.62
N SER A 444 -21.49 -22.23 -19.35
CA SER A 444 -20.88 -23.40 -18.71
C SER A 444 -21.41 -23.65 -17.30
N THR A 445 -21.96 -22.64 -16.62
CA THR A 445 -22.65 -22.83 -15.34
C THR A 445 -23.87 -23.74 -15.48
N ILE A 446 -24.62 -23.64 -16.57
CA ILE A 446 -25.77 -24.50 -16.84
C ILE A 446 -25.31 -25.94 -17.05
N SER A 447 -24.27 -26.15 -17.86
CA SER A 447 -23.66 -27.47 -18.04
C SER A 447 -23.14 -28.04 -16.72
N ARG A 448 -22.50 -27.21 -15.89
CA ARG A 448 -22.00 -27.64 -14.58
C ARG A 448 -23.13 -28.09 -13.64
N ILE A 449 -24.25 -27.38 -13.61
CA ILE A 449 -25.42 -27.77 -12.79
C ILE A 449 -25.99 -29.11 -13.28
N LYS A 450 -26.06 -29.31 -14.61
CA LYS A 450 -26.46 -30.57 -15.21
C LYS A 450 -25.49 -31.72 -14.84
N ASP A 451 -24.19 -31.47 -14.90
CA ASP A 451 -23.15 -32.45 -14.54
C ASP A 451 -23.20 -32.82 -13.05
N MET A 452 -23.74 -31.93 -12.20
CA MET A 452 -24.01 -32.19 -10.79
C MET A 452 -25.31 -32.97 -10.55
N GLY A 453 -26.00 -33.42 -11.61
CA GLY A 453 -27.15 -34.32 -11.52
C GLY A 453 -28.52 -33.63 -11.51
N ILE A 454 -28.60 -32.33 -11.79
CA ILE A 454 -29.89 -31.63 -11.87
C ILE A 454 -30.51 -31.79 -13.26
N GLU A 455 -31.78 -32.20 -13.28
CA GLU A 455 -32.55 -32.36 -14.52
C GLU A 455 -32.73 -31.02 -15.26
N PRO A 456 -32.56 -30.97 -16.59
CA PRO A 456 -32.62 -29.72 -17.37
C PRO A 456 -33.89 -28.89 -17.16
N PHE A 457 -35.04 -29.53 -16.94
CA PHE A 457 -36.30 -28.82 -16.70
C PHE A 457 -36.27 -28.03 -15.37
N LEU A 458 -35.63 -28.58 -14.34
CA LEU A 458 -35.46 -27.91 -13.04
C LEU A 458 -34.54 -26.70 -13.20
N ILE A 459 -33.47 -26.83 -13.97
CA ILE A 459 -32.56 -25.71 -14.25
C ILE A 459 -33.32 -24.59 -14.96
N SER A 460 -34.09 -24.93 -16.00
CA SER A 460 -34.83 -23.95 -16.79
C SER A 460 -35.93 -23.21 -16.02
N SER A 461 -36.46 -23.84 -14.96
CA SER A 461 -37.54 -23.29 -14.13
C SER A 461 -37.03 -22.50 -12.92
N THR A 462 -35.76 -22.66 -12.55
CA THR A 462 -35.20 -22.04 -11.35
C THR A 462 -34.14 -20.98 -11.63
N VAL A 463 -33.33 -21.09 -12.67
CA VAL A 463 -32.24 -20.13 -12.91
C VAL A 463 -32.78 -18.83 -13.53
N LEU A 464 -32.65 -17.72 -12.79
CA LEU A 464 -33.05 -16.38 -13.23
C LEU A 464 -31.95 -15.71 -14.05
N ALA A 465 -30.72 -15.76 -13.54
CA ALA A 465 -29.57 -15.13 -14.16
C ALA A 465 -28.26 -15.81 -13.75
N VAL A 466 -27.28 -15.81 -14.66
CA VAL A 466 -25.91 -16.22 -14.38
C VAL A 466 -24.97 -15.08 -14.75
N LEU A 467 -24.27 -14.54 -13.76
CA LEU A 467 -23.29 -13.48 -13.91
C LEU A 467 -21.87 -14.06 -13.92
N ALA A 468 -21.22 -14.10 -15.07
CA ALA A 468 -19.79 -14.42 -15.15
C ALA A 468 -18.94 -13.16 -14.93
N GLN A 469 -18.13 -13.17 -13.87
CA GLN A 469 -17.41 -11.98 -13.42
C GLN A 469 -15.88 -12.16 -13.45
N ARG A 470 -15.17 -11.08 -13.78
CA ARG A 470 -13.73 -10.89 -13.63
C ARG A 470 -13.46 -9.47 -13.15
N LEU A 471 -12.32 -9.25 -12.50
CA LEU A 471 -11.86 -7.91 -12.14
C LEU A 471 -10.74 -7.49 -13.10
N GLY A 472 -10.96 -6.37 -13.79
CA GLY A 472 -9.93 -5.70 -14.59
C GLY A 472 -9.24 -4.64 -13.75
N ARG A 473 -7.91 -4.58 -13.81
CA ARG A 473 -7.15 -3.49 -13.19
C ARG A 473 -7.47 -2.18 -13.89
N ARG A 474 -7.75 -1.13 -13.11
CA ARG A 474 -8.02 0.20 -13.67
C ARG A 474 -6.70 0.90 -13.96
N LEU A 475 -6.59 1.53 -15.11
CA LEU A 475 -5.44 2.40 -15.39
C LEU A 475 -5.42 3.57 -14.40
N CYS A 476 -4.22 3.87 -13.88
CA CYS A 476 -4.01 5.01 -13.00
C CYS A 476 -4.49 6.30 -13.69
N LYS A 477 -5.41 7.02 -13.04
CA LYS A 477 -5.98 8.26 -13.60
C LYS A 477 -4.93 9.36 -13.80
N ASN A 478 -3.80 9.28 -13.08
CA ASN A 478 -2.78 10.31 -13.07
C ASN A 478 -1.70 10.10 -14.13
N CYS A 479 -1.37 8.85 -14.47
CA CYS A 479 -0.28 8.55 -15.39
C CYS A 479 -0.71 7.84 -16.68
N LYS A 480 -1.98 7.43 -16.82
CA LYS A 480 -2.45 6.81 -18.07
C LYS A 480 -2.23 7.79 -19.22
N GLN A 481 -1.75 7.29 -20.34
CA GLN A 481 -1.56 8.09 -21.55
C GLN A 481 -2.38 7.51 -22.69
N PRO A 482 -2.87 8.34 -23.62
CA PRO A 482 -3.48 7.82 -24.85
C PRO A 482 -2.45 6.99 -25.62
N MET A 483 -2.89 5.89 -26.22
CA MET A 483 -2.04 5.09 -27.10
C MET A 483 -1.69 5.90 -28.35
N SER A 484 -0.45 5.77 -28.82
CA SER A 484 -0.05 6.31 -30.13
C SER A 484 -0.70 5.51 -31.26
N LYS A 485 -0.77 6.07 -32.48
CA LYS A 485 -1.34 5.38 -33.64
C LYS A 485 -0.64 4.05 -33.94
N ASP A 486 0.65 3.95 -33.65
CA ASP A 486 1.45 2.74 -33.90
C ASP A 486 1.23 1.66 -32.82
N GLU A 487 0.73 2.03 -31.64
CA GLU A 487 0.42 1.11 -30.54
C GLU A 487 -1.06 0.67 -30.53
N MET A 488 -1.92 1.35 -31.30
CA MET A 488 -3.32 1.01 -31.41
C MET A 488 -3.50 -0.34 -32.10
N PRO A 489 -4.35 -1.25 -31.59
CA PRO A 489 -4.73 -2.46 -32.30
C PRO A 489 -5.32 -2.12 -33.68
N SER A 490 -5.10 -3.00 -34.66
CA SER A 490 -5.65 -2.79 -36.00
C SER A 490 -7.19 -2.79 -35.97
N ARG A 491 -7.81 -2.19 -36.98
CA ARG A 491 -9.28 -2.19 -37.10
C ARG A 491 -9.83 -3.62 -37.09
N GLU A 492 -9.15 -4.54 -37.78
CA GLU A 492 -9.51 -5.96 -37.82
C GLU A 492 -9.45 -6.61 -36.44
N GLN A 493 -8.42 -6.32 -35.64
CA GLN A 493 -8.29 -6.84 -34.27
C GLN A 493 -9.40 -6.32 -33.35
N LEU A 494 -9.77 -5.04 -33.46
CA LEU A 494 -10.86 -4.47 -32.68
C LEU A 494 -12.22 -5.09 -33.06
N LEU A 495 -12.46 -5.31 -34.35
CA LEU A 495 -13.66 -6.00 -34.83
C LEU A 495 -13.70 -7.46 -34.34
N GLU A 496 -12.56 -8.17 -34.36
CA GLU A 496 -12.45 -9.56 -33.89
C GLU A 496 -12.75 -9.68 -32.38
N ILE A 497 -12.33 -8.70 -31.58
CA ILE A 497 -12.58 -8.65 -30.13
C ILE A 497 -14.04 -8.25 -29.81
N GLY A 498 -14.77 -7.70 -30.79
CA GLY A 498 -16.21 -7.46 -30.70
C GLY A 498 -16.63 -5.99 -30.69
N TYR A 499 -15.74 -5.04 -31.00
CA TYR A 499 -16.15 -3.66 -31.24
C TYR A 499 -17.00 -3.56 -32.51
N LYS A 500 -18.01 -2.70 -32.50
CA LYS A 500 -18.79 -2.38 -33.70
C LYS A 500 -18.01 -1.41 -34.59
N PRO A 501 -18.22 -1.44 -35.92
CA PRO A 501 -17.55 -0.51 -36.84
C PRO A 501 -17.68 0.97 -36.46
N GLU A 502 -18.85 1.36 -35.94
CA GLU A 502 -19.17 2.71 -35.46
C GLU A 502 -18.49 3.09 -34.14
N GLU A 503 -18.12 2.11 -33.29
CA GLU A 503 -17.42 2.34 -32.02
C GLU A 503 -15.92 2.54 -32.23
N ILE A 504 -15.38 2.10 -33.36
CA ILE A 504 -13.96 2.22 -33.71
C ILE A 504 -13.63 3.63 -34.21
N GLU A 505 -14.59 4.31 -34.84
CA GLU A 505 -14.38 5.67 -35.35
C GLU A 505 -14.25 6.67 -34.19
N GLY A 506 -13.04 7.18 -33.99
CA GLY A 506 -12.73 8.13 -32.91
C GLY A 506 -12.42 7.48 -31.55
N ILE A 507 -12.27 6.14 -31.49
CA ILE A 507 -11.89 5.46 -30.26
C ILE A 507 -10.51 5.93 -29.76
N THR A 508 -10.43 6.25 -28.47
CA THR A 508 -9.17 6.60 -27.82
C THR A 508 -8.88 5.60 -26.70
N LEU A 509 -7.98 4.66 -26.98
CA LEU A 509 -7.49 3.73 -25.98
C LEU A 509 -6.33 4.34 -25.20
N HIS A 510 -6.16 3.90 -23.96
CA HIS A 510 -5.10 4.37 -23.08
C HIS A 510 -4.20 3.21 -22.66
N LYS A 511 -2.90 3.49 -22.46
CA LYS A 511 -1.91 2.54 -21.97
C LYS A 511 -1.44 2.86 -20.56
N ALA A 512 -0.92 1.83 -19.89
CA ALA A 512 -0.21 1.97 -18.63
C ALA A 512 1.20 2.55 -18.88
N VAL A 513 1.61 3.47 -18.00
CA VAL A 513 2.95 4.10 -18.05
C VAL A 513 3.68 3.90 -16.73
N GLY A 514 2.97 3.96 -15.60
CA GLY A 514 3.53 3.86 -14.26
C GLY A 514 3.88 5.23 -13.68
N CYS A 515 3.62 5.41 -12.40
CA CYS A 515 4.06 6.56 -11.61
C CYS A 515 4.23 6.11 -10.15
N SER A 516 4.70 6.99 -9.27
CA SER A 516 4.85 6.68 -7.84
C SER A 516 3.56 6.21 -7.14
N LEU A 517 2.39 6.49 -7.73
CA LEU A 517 1.08 6.11 -7.18
C LEU A 517 0.59 4.73 -7.61
N CYS A 518 1.17 4.11 -8.64
CA CYS A 518 0.68 2.83 -9.19
C CYS A 518 1.80 1.85 -9.56
#